data_AF-W1VJM1-F1
#
_entry.id   AF-W1VJM1-F1
#
_cell.length_a   1.000
_cell.length_b   1.000
_cell.length_c   1.000
_cell.angle_alpha   90.00
_cell.angle_beta   90.00
_cell.angle_gamma   90.00
#
_symmetry.space_group_name_H-M   'P 1'
#
loop_
_entity.id
_entity.type
_entity.pdbx_description
1 polymer ?
#
loop_
_entity_poly.entity_id
_entity_poly.type
_entity_poly.pdbx_seq_one_letter_code
_entity_poly.pdbx_strand_id
1 'polypeptide(L)'
;GYRAARRAELTKVAQEAVAKVQATGEVVALEPMNPFERKVCHDVVAAAGLVSESEGAEPHRHVVVLPAHTQDEAGEDAEQD
;
A
#
# COMPACT_ATOMS: atom_id res chain seq x y z
N GLY A 1 23.90 0.84 -8.61
CA GLY A 1 23.98 2.11 -7.87
C GLY A 1 22.90 2.14 -6.80
N TYR A 2 23.19 2.70 -5.62
CA TYR A 2 22.35 2.68 -4.41
C TYR A 2 20.86 2.96 -4.65
N ARG A 3 20.53 3.96 -5.49
CA ARG A 3 19.15 4.32 -5.82
C ARG A 3 18.35 3.21 -6.52
N ALA A 4 19.01 2.41 -7.37
CA ALA A 4 18.34 1.31 -8.06
C ALA A 4 17.98 0.17 -7.10
N ALA A 5 18.90 -0.16 -6.18
CA ALA A 5 18.65 -1.17 -5.15
C ALA A 5 17.52 -0.73 -4.21
N ARG A 6 17.54 0.53 -3.75
CA ARG A 6 16.49 1.07 -2.88
C ARG A 6 15.13 1.11 -3.57
N ARG A 7 15.08 1.49 -4.85
CA ARG A 7 13.84 1.48 -5.62
C ARG A 7 13.28 0.05 -5.77
N ALA A 8 14.15 -0.94 -5.99
CA ALA A 8 13.72 -2.34 -6.10
C ALA A 8 13.13 -2.86 -4.77
N GLU A 9 13.76 -2.51 -3.64
CA GLU A 9 13.25 -2.83 -2.30
C GLU A 9 11.86 -2.22 -2.07
N LEU A 10 11.70 -0.91 -2.32
CA LEU A 10 10.41 -0.21 -2.15
C LEU A 10 9.33 -0.74 -3.10
N THR A 11 9.72 -1.12 -4.32
CA THR A 11 8.79 -1.74 -5.27
C THR A 11 8.27 -3.06 -4.72
N LYS A 12 9.13 -3.88 -4.10
CA LYS A 12 8.73 -5.14 -3.51
C LYS A 12 7.79 -4.94 -2.31
N VAL A 13 8.12 -4.01 -1.42
CA VAL A 13 7.27 -3.64 -0.27
C VAL A 13 5.89 -3.16 -0.74
N ALA A 14 5.84 -2.30 -1.76
CA ALA A 14 4.59 -1.80 -2.31
C ALA A 14 3.78 -2.93 -2.98
N GLN A 15 4.43 -3.84 -3.71
CA GLN A 15 3.77 -5.01 -4.32
C GLN A 15 3.18 -5.95 -3.28
N GLU A 16 3.88 -6.20 -2.17
CA GLU A 16 3.37 -7.01 -1.06
C GLU A 16 2.13 -6.37 -0.42
N ALA A 17 2.14 -5.06 -0.22
CA ALA A 17 0.97 -4.33 0.28
C ALA A 17 -0.21 -4.37 -0.70
N VAL A 18 0.04 -4.16 -1.99
CA VAL A 18 -0.98 -4.29 -3.05
C VAL A 18 -1.60 -5.68 -3.04
N ALA A 19 -0.78 -6.74 -2.98
CA ALA A 19 -1.26 -8.11 -2.96
C ALA A 19 -2.12 -8.40 -1.72
N LYS A 20 -1.74 -7.84 -0.57
CA LYS A 20 -2.53 -7.96 0.67
C LYS A 20 -3.88 -7.25 0.53
N VAL A 21 -3.92 -6.01 0.05
CA VAL A 21 -5.16 -5.25 -0.17
C VAL A 21 -6.06 -5.96 -1.17
N GLN A 22 -5.50 -6.53 -2.24
CA GLN A 22 -6.28 -7.31 -3.22
C GLN A 22 -6.83 -8.62 -2.65
N ALA A 23 -6.12 -9.25 -1.71
CA ALA A 23 -6.53 -10.50 -1.11
C ALA A 23 -7.54 -10.33 0.04
N THR A 24 -7.39 -9.28 0.85
CA THR A 24 -8.23 -9.06 2.05
C THR A 24 -9.30 -8.00 1.85
N GLY A 25 -9.14 -7.11 0.87
CA GLY A 25 -9.97 -5.90 0.74
C GLY A 25 -9.68 -4.83 1.80
N GLU A 26 -8.74 -5.06 2.71
CA GLU A 26 -8.43 -4.14 3.80
C GLU A 26 -7.34 -3.14 3.40
N VAL A 27 -7.39 -1.95 3.99
CA VAL A 27 -6.36 -0.92 3.81
C VAL A 27 -5.03 -1.34 4.45
N VAL A 28 -3.91 -1.00 3.81
CA VAL A 28 -2.56 -1.33 4.30
C VAL A 28 -1.71 -0.07 4.37
N ALA A 29 -1.23 0.26 5.56
CA ALA A 29 -0.26 1.33 5.77
C ALA A 29 1.18 0.81 5.66
N LEU A 30 2.00 1.51 4.89
CA LEU A 30 3.44 1.24 4.77
C LEU A 30 4.24 1.99 5.86
N GLU A 31 5.51 1.65 5.99
CA GLU A 31 6.42 2.38 6.87
C GLU A 31 6.63 3.85 6.42
N PRO A 32 6.87 4.79 7.35
CA PRO A 32 7.24 6.16 7.03
C PRO A 32 8.47 6.24 6.14
N MET A 33 8.38 7.06 5.10
CA MET A 33 9.43 7.12 4.07
C MET A 33 9.46 8.50 3.41
N ASN A 34 10.62 8.84 2.83
CA ASN A 34 10.83 10.17 2.29
C ASN A 34 9.97 10.42 1.02
N PRO A 35 9.84 11.67 0.53
CA PRO A 35 8.99 11.98 -0.62
C PRO A 35 9.30 11.18 -1.90
N PHE A 36 10.57 10.86 -2.15
CA PHE A 36 10.95 10.05 -3.32
C PHE A 36 10.47 8.60 -3.18
N GLU A 37 10.61 8.03 -1.98
CA GLU A 37 10.18 6.67 -1.70
C GLU A 37 8.66 6.53 -1.80
N ARG A 38 7.92 7.51 -1.23
CA ARG A 38 6.46 7.56 -1.37
C ARG A 38 6.03 7.61 -2.82
N LYS A 39 6.73 8.38 -3.65
CA LYS A 39 6.43 8.46 -5.09
C LYS A 39 6.60 7.10 -5.79
N VAL A 40 7.64 6.34 -5.45
CA VAL A 40 7.83 4.98 -5.99
C VAL A 40 6.68 4.07 -5.59
N CYS A 41 6.25 4.11 -4.32
CA CYS A 41 5.12 3.29 -3.86
C CYS A 41 3.81 3.68 -4.55
N HIS A 42 3.51 4.99 -4.67
CA HIS A 42 2.34 5.48 -5.42
C HIS A 42 2.32 4.99 -6.86
N ASP A 43 3.46 5.02 -7.55
CA ASP A 43 3.56 4.54 -8.94
C ASP A 43 3.25 3.04 -9.06
N VAL A 44 3.72 2.23 -8.09
CA VAL A 44 3.47 0.78 -8.05
C VAL A 44 2.00 0.47 -7.76
N VAL A 45 1.40 1.17 -6.79
CA VAL A 45 0.00 1.01 -6.43
C VAL A 45 -0.92 1.40 -7.59
N ALA A 46 -0.67 2.54 -8.22
CA ALA A 46 -1.44 2.99 -9.38
C ALA A 46 -1.30 2.04 -10.58
N ALA A 47 -0.11 1.46 -10.80
CA ALA A 47 0.10 0.47 -11.84
C ALA A 47 -0.66 -0.84 -11.59
N ALA A 48 -0.96 -1.16 -10.33
CA ALA A 48 -1.81 -2.28 -9.94
C ALA A 48 -3.32 -1.95 -9.98
N GLY A 49 -3.69 -0.72 -10.34
CA GLY A 49 -5.08 -0.26 -10.40
C GLY A 49 -5.71 0.02 -9.04
N LEU A 50 -4.91 0.06 -7.97
CA LEU A 50 -5.36 0.42 -6.62
C LEU A 50 -5.22 1.92 -6.37
N VAL A 51 -5.73 2.39 -5.23
CA VAL A 51 -5.63 3.78 -4.78
C VAL A 51 -4.60 3.87 -3.66
N SER A 52 -3.83 4.96 -3.62
CA SER A 52 -2.93 5.24 -2.50
C SER A 52 -3.00 6.68 -2.06
N GLU A 53 -2.88 6.87 -0.75
CA GLU A 53 -2.85 8.18 -0.09
C GLU A 53 -1.58 8.35 0.74
N SER A 54 -1.25 9.58 1.11
CA SER A 54 -0.10 9.83 2.00
C SER A 54 -0.54 10.54 3.27
N GLU A 55 -0.57 9.77 4.35
CA GLU A 55 -1.02 10.19 5.67
C GLU A 55 0.13 10.54 6.61
N GLY A 56 -0.17 11.35 7.63
CA GLY A 56 0.79 11.84 8.61
C GLY A 56 1.59 13.08 8.16
N ALA A 57 2.41 13.58 9.07
CA ALA A 57 3.34 14.69 8.85
C ALA A 57 4.78 14.18 8.86
N GLU A 58 5.69 14.90 8.20
CA GLU A 58 7.13 14.59 8.24
C GLU A 58 7.63 14.57 9.70
N PRO A 59 8.42 13.58 10.13
CA PRO A 59 9.00 12.45 9.38
C PRO A 59 8.17 11.16 9.37
N HIS A 60 7.00 11.16 10.00
CA HIS A 60 6.10 10.01 10.13
C HIS A 60 5.14 9.86 8.94
N ARG A 61 5.41 10.57 7.84
CA ARG A 61 4.56 10.56 6.67
C ARG A 61 4.77 9.27 5.88
N HIS A 62 3.69 8.55 5.65
CA HIS A 62 3.72 7.21 5.04
C HIS A 62 2.70 7.12 3.90
N VAL A 63 2.71 6.01 3.16
CA VAL A 63 1.73 5.71 2.11
C VAL A 63 0.74 4.69 2.65
N VAL A 64 -0.55 4.95 2.45
CA VAL A 64 -1.65 4.02 2.72
C VAL A 64 -2.17 3.53 1.39
N VAL A 65 -2.32 2.22 1.24
CA VAL A 65 -2.85 1.55 0.05
C VAL A 65 -4.30 1.16 0.31
N LEU A 66 -5.19 1.54 -0.59
CA LEU A 66 -6.63 1.35 -0.51
C LEU A 66 -7.13 0.50 -1.69
N PRO A 67 -8.19 -0.31 -1.49
CA PRO A 67 -8.86 -1.01 -2.58
C PRO A 67 -9.50 0.00 -3.56
N ALA A 68 -9.45 -0.30 -4.86
CA ALA A 68 -9.91 0.63 -5.91
C ALA A 68 -11.42 0.90 -5.88
N HIS A 69 -12.19 -0.10 -5.47
CA HIS A 69 -13.63 -0.03 -5.28
C HIS A 69 -14.00 -1.06 -4.22
N THR A 70 -14.49 -0.61 -3.07
CA THR A 70 -15.29 -1.43 -2.16
C THR A 70 -16.58 -1.82 -2.87
N GLN A 71 -16.56 -2.93 -3.58
CA GLN A 71 -17.62 -3.91 -3.44
C GLN A 71 -17.02 -5.06 -2.63
N ASP A 72 -17.82 -5.65 -1.74
CA ASP A 72 -17.45 -6.55 -0.61
C ASP A 72 -17.15 -5.73 0.67
N GLU A 73 -18.05 -5.45 1.62
CA GLU A 73 -19.11 -6.29 2.21
C GLU A 73 -18.66 -7.75 2.37
N ALA A 74 -17.48 -7.98 2.94
CA ALA A 74 -17.02 -9.30 3.38
C ALA A 74 -16.38 -9.20 4.78
N GLY A 75 -17.18 -8.72 5.72
CA GLY A 75 -16.93 -8.80 7.16
C GLY A 75 -18.05 -9.56 7.86
N GLU A 76 -18.66 -10.55 7.22
CA GLU A 76 -19.53 -11.55 7.83
C GLU A 76 -18.88 -12.92 7.62
N ASP A 77 -18.01 -13.33 8.55
CA ASP A 77 -17.78 -14.74 8.86
C ASP A 77 -16.88 -14.86 10.10
N ALA A 78 -17.50 -14.81 11.28
CA ALA A 78 -17.02 -15.48 12.48
C ALA A 78 -18.14 -15.61 13.53
N GLU A 79 -19.23 -16.32 13.19
CA GLU A 79 -20.09 -16.93 14.21
C GLU A 79 -20.39 -18.38 13.83
N GLN A 80 -19.77 -19.32 14.55
CA GLN A 80 -20.13 -20.74 14.60
C GLN A 80 -19.44 -21.40 15.82
N ASP A 81 -20.12 -21.40 16.97
CA ASP A 81 -20.56 -22.56 17.79
C ASP A 81 -21.02 -22.12 19.21
#